data_AF-A0A942TIL4-F1
#
_entry.id   AF-A0A942TIL4-F1
#
_cell.length_a   1.000
_cell.length_b   1.000
_cell.length_c   1.000
_cell.angle_alpha   90.00
_cell.angle_beta   90.00
_cell.angle_gamma   90.00
#
_symmetry.space_group_name_H-M   'P 1'
#
loop_
_entity.id
_entity.type
_entity.pdbx_description
1 polymer ?
#
loop_
_entity_poly.entity_id
_entity_poly.type
_entity_poly.pdbx_seq_one_letter_code
_entity_poly.pdbx_strand_id
1 'polypeptide(L)' 'MAEKVKAESDQLQVIVDSLNNMQSGELQITVQEGKIVKIIRIENW' A
#
# COMPACT_ATOMS: atom_id res chain seq x y z
N MET A 1 -9.17 18.00 27.67
CA MET A 1 -9.37 16.55 27.46
C MET A 1 -10.04 16.26 26.11
N ALA A 2 -11.16 16.91 25.78
CA ALA A 2 -11.83 16.73 24.48
C ALA A 2 -10.97 17.08 23.25
N GLU A 3 -10.13 18.12 23.32
CA GLU A 3 -9.25 18.51 22.20
C GLU A 3 -8.13 17.50 21.92
N LYS A 4 -7.62 16.82 22.95
CA LYS A 4 -6.61 15.76 22.78
C LYS A 4 -7.19 14.55 22.04
N VAL A 5 -8.39 14.13 22.44
CA VAL A 5 -9.12 13.00 21.82
C VAL A 5 -9.46 13.31 20.35
N LYS A 6 -9.81 14.56 20.05
CA LYS A 6 -10.06 15.00 18.67
C LYS A 6 -8.77 14.98 17.83
N ALA A 7 -7.66 15.49 18.36
CA ALA A 7 -6.37 15.46 17.67
C ALA A 7 -5.89 14.03 17.39
N GLU A 8 -6.08 13.10 18.32
CA GLU A 8 -5.75 11.67 18.12
C GLU A 8 -6.65 11.04 17.04
N SER A 9 -7.94 11.39 17.00
CA SER A 9 -8.86 10.94 15.95
C SER A 9 -8.46 11.43 14.56
N ASP A 10 -8.06 12.70 14.44
CA ASP A 10 -7.64 13.31 13.17
C ASP A 10 -6.35 12.65 12.65
N GLN A 11 -5.41 12.34 13.55
CA GLN A 11 -4.17 11.63 13.20
C GLN A 11 -4.43 10.20 12.73
N LEU A 12 -5.36 9.48 13.37
CA LEU A 12 -5.75 8.13 12.95
C LEU A 12 -6.41 8.14 11.57
N GLN A 13 -7.24 9.15 11.27
CA GLN A 13 -7.87 9.29 9.96
C GLN A 13 -6.82 9.47 8.85
N VAL A 14 -5.81 10.32 9.08
CA VAL A 14 -4.70 10.52 8.13
C VAL A 14 -3.93 9.22 7.89
N ILE A 15 -3.72 8.40 8.91
CA ILE A 15 -3.05 7.10 8.79
C ILE A 15 -3.91 6.14 7.96
N VAL A 16 -5.21 6.06 8.22
CA VAL A 16 -6.15 5.22 7.46
C VAL A 16 -6.22 5.64 6.00
N ASP A 17 -6.31 6.93 5.72
CA ASP A 17 -6.33 7.46 4.35
C ASP A 17 -5.00 7.18 3.64
N SER A 18 -3.87 7.30 4.36
CA SER A 18 -2.55 6.95 3.83
C SER A 18 -2.44 5.47 3.50
N LEU A 19 -2.94 4.58 4.36
CA LEU A 19 -2.95 3.13 4.14
C LEU A 19 -3.90 2.72 3.00
N ASN A 20 -5.06 3.37 2.86
CA ASN A 20 -5.97 3.14 1.75
C ASN A 20 -5.40 3.66 0.42
N ASN A 21 -4.63 4.75 0.45
CA ASN A 21 -3.94 5.31 -0.71
C ASN A 21 -2.58 4.63 -0.99
N MET A 22 -2.09 3.77 -0.09
CA MET A 22 -0.90 2.97 -0.37
C MET A 22 -1.26 1.98 -1.48
N GLN A 23 -0.75 2.27 -2.67
CA GLN A 23 -0.87 1.37 -3.82
C GLN A 23 -0.18 0.05 -3.47
N SER A 24 -0.98 -0.95 -3.11
CA SER A 24 -0.54 -2.34 -3.07
C SER A 24 -0.58 -2.87 -4.50
N GLY A 25 0.55 -3.36 -4.97
CA GLY A 25 0.66 -4.01 -6.28
C GLY A 25 1.33 -5.36 -6.11
N GLU A 26 0.87 -6.35 -6.86
CA GLU A 26 1.52 -7.65 -6.91
C GLU A 26 2.57 -7.64 -8.04
N LEU A 27 3.77 -8.13 -7.76
CA LEU A 27 4.80 -8.30 -8.79
C LEU A 27 4.82 -9.76 -9.23
N GLN A 28 4.40 -10.01 -10.46
CA GLN A 28 4.51 -11.32 -11.07
C GLN A 28 5.85 -11.42 -11.81
N ILE A 29 6.70 -12.37 -11.40
CA ILE A 29 8.02 -12.60 -11.99
C ILE A 29 8.04 -14.00 -12.64
N THR A 30 8.37 -14.06 -13.92
CA THR A 30 8.57 -15.33 -14.64
C THR A 30 10.05 -15.64 -14.76
N VAL A 31 10.45 -16.84 -14.33
CA VAL A 31 11.82 -17.36 -14.42
C VAL A 31 11.85 -18.58 -15.32
N GLN A 32 12.80 -18.63 -16.26
CA GLN A 32 13.08 -19.77 -17.12
C GLN A 32 14.59 -20.02 -17.16
N GLU A 33 15.01 -21.28 -17.02
CA GLU A 33 16.44 -21.68 -16.99
C GLU A 33 17.29 -20.87 -15.99
N GLY A 34 16.71 -20.52 -14.84
CA GLY A 34 17.38 -19.70 -13.81
C GLY A 34 17.50 -18.21 -14.15
N LYS A 35 16.91 -17.73 -15.25
CA LYS A 35 16.91 -16.33 -15.66
C LYS A 35 15.52 -15.72 -15.57
N ILE A 36 15.42 -14.48 -15.10
CA ILE A 36 14.18 -13.71 -15.14
C ILE A 36 13.91 -13.34 -16.60
N VAL A 37 12.78 -13.78 -17.14
CA VAL A 37 12.38 -13.51 -18.52
C VAL A 37 11.22 -12.51 -18.63
N LYS A 38 10.50 -12.26 -17.52
CA LYS A 38 9.39 -11.30 -17.48
C LYS A 38 9.13 -10.78 -16.06
N ILE A 39 8.81 -9.50 -15.94
CA ILE A 39 8.31 -8.86 -14.72
C ILE A 39 7.06 -8.06 -15.09
N ILE A 40 5.97 -8.27 -14.36
CA ILE A 40 4.70 -7.54 -14.53
C ILE A 40 4.31 -6.93 -13.19
N ARG A 41 4.00 -5.63 -13.19
CA ARG A 41 3.32 -4.98 -12.07
C ARG A 41 1.82 -5.14 -12.26
N ILE A 42 1.17 -5.82 -11.33
CA ILE A 42 -0.28 -5.93 -11.27
C ILE A 42 -0.75 -4.87 -10.28
N GLU A 43 -1.45 -3.87 -10.80
CA GLU A 43 -2.09 -2.84 -9.99
C GLU A 43 -3.54 -3.27 -9.76
N ASN A 44 -3.97 -3.37 -8.51
CA ASN A 44 -5.40 -3.49 -8.20
C ASN A 44 -5.99 -2.08 -8.22
N TRP A 45 -6.88 -1.82 -9.17
CA TRP A 45 -7.66 -0.58 -9.29
C TRP A 45 -8.98 -0.71 -8.53
#